data_AF-A0A933MAL8-F1
#
_entry.id   AF-A0A933MAL8-F1
#
_cell.length_a   1.000
_cell.length_b   1.000
_cell.length_c   1.000
_cell.angle_alpha   90.00
_cell.angle_beta   90.00
_cell.angle_gamma   90.00
#
_symmetry.space_group_name_H-M   'P 1'
#
loop_
_entity.id
_entity.type
_entity.pdbx_description
1 polymer ?
#
loop_
_entity_poly.entity_id
_entity_poly.type
_entity_poly.pdbx_seq_one_letter_code
_entity_poly.pdbx_strand_id
1 'polypeptide(L)' 'MPKHASWLNQIEIWFSTLQRKSLKHGSWCSYEELRDHILTFIRTYNRRWAHPYRWTYKGLPLAA' A
#
# COMPACT_ATOMS: atom_id res chain seq x y z
N MET A 1 4.36 8.87 -15.47
CA MET A 1 5.31 8.23 -14.54
C MET A 1 6.34 7.44 -15.35
N PRO A 2 7.62 7.39 -14.97
CA PRO A 2 8.63 6.59 -15.67
C PRO A 2 8.30 5.10 -15.62
N LYS A 3 8.47 4.36 -16.73
CA LYS A 3 8.10 2.93 -16.86
C LYS A 3 8.84 2.00 -15.88
N HIS A 4 9.96 2.45 -15.31
CA HIS A 4 10.80 1.68 -14.37
C HIS A 4 10.91 2.35 -12.99
N ALA A 5 10.09 3.36 -12.69
CA ALA A 5 10.08 4.03 -11.39
C ALA A 5 8.86 3.61 -10.57
N SER A 6 8.72 2.31 -10.31
CA SER A 6 7.65 1.79 -9.44
C SER A 6 7.76 2.39 -8.03
N TRP A 7 8.98 2.71 -7.60
CA TRP A 7 9.29 3.43 -6.36
C TRP A 7 8.61 4.80 -6.21
N LEU A 8 8.13 5.38 -7.32
CA LEU A 8 7.38 6.64 -7.32
C LEU A 8 5.86 6.42 -7.16
N ASN A 9 5.40 5.17 -7.08
CA ASN A 9 3.98 4.85 -7.04
C ASN A 9 3.46 4.86 -5.59
N GLN A 10 2.49 5.74 -5.32
CA GLN A 10 1.87 5.88 -4.00
C GLN A 10 1.25 4.58 -3.50
N ILE A 11 0.85 3.69 -4.42
CA ILE A 11 0.29 2.39 -4.06
C ILE A 11 1.30 1.51 -3.30
N GLU A 12 2.62 1.69 -3.51
CA GLU A 12 3.64 0.93 -2.78
C GLU A 12 3.67 1.30 -1.28
N ILE A 13 3.37 2.55 -0.93
CA ILE A 13 3.22 3.00 0.46
C ILE A 13 2.02 2.31 1.13
N TRP A 14 0.93 2.17 0.37
CA TRP A 14 -0.26 1.46 0.82
C TRP A 14 0.01 -0.04 1.01
N PHE A 15 0.67 -0.70 0.05
CA PHE A 15 1.07 -2.10 0.17
C PHE A 15 2.00 -2.35 1.37
N SER A 16 2.95 -1.44 1.62
CA SER A 16 3.83 -1.50 2.80
C SER A 16 3.05 -1.39 4.12
N THR A 17 1.91 -0.68 4.11
CA THR A 17 1.00 -0.59 5.25
C THR A 17 0.18 -1.86 5.43
N LEU A 18 -0.37 -2.40 4.33
CA LEU A 18 -1.08 -3.68 4.32
C LEU A 18 -0.20 -4.81 4.86
N GLN A 19 1.05 -4.90 4.39
CA GLN A 19 1.99 -5.92 4.83
C GLN A 19 2.26 -5.82 6.33
N ARG A 20 2.58 -4.62 6.84
CA ARG A 20 2.91 -4.43 8.26
C ARG A 20 1.73 -4.59 9.20
N LYS A 21 0.53 -4.16 8.82
CA LYS A 21 -0.65 -4.16 9.70
C LYS A 21 -1.52 -5.41 9.60
N SER A 22 -1.58 -6.03 8.43
CA SER A 22 -2.49 -7.14 8.15
C SER A 22 -1.76 -8.44 7.91
N LEU A 23 -0.70 -8.43 7.10
CA LEU A 23 -0.11 -9.68 6.61
C LEU A 23 0.98 -10.26 7.49
N LYS A 24 1.77 -9.42 8.18
CA LYS A 24 2.94 -9.85 8.97
C LYS A 24 2.62 -10.86 10.08
N HIS A 25 1.40 -10.85 10.60
CA HIS A 25 0.97 -11.70 11.70
C HIS A 25 -0.21 -12.62 11.32
N GLY A 26 -0.58 -12.66 10.05
CA GLY A 26 -1.68 -13.49 9.58
C GLY A 26 -1.22 -14.92 9.30
N SER A 27 -2.04 -15.89 9.68
CA SER A 27 -1.96 -17.28 9.23
C SER A 27 -3.35 -17.64 8.71
N TRP A 28 -3.41 -18.21 7.51
CA TRP A 28 -4.67 -18.57 6.84
C TRP A 28 -4.60 -20.02 6.40
N CYS A 29 -5.71 -20.72 6.53
CA CYS A 29 -5.84 -22.12 6.16
C CYS A 29 -6.15 -22.30 4.67
N SER A 30 -6.63 -21.26 4.00
CA SER A 30 -6.88 -21.28 2.55
C SER A 30 -6.61 -19.95 1.85
N TYR A 31 -6.56 -20.01 0.52
CA TYR A 31 -6.45 -18.82 -0.32
C TYR A 31 -7.69 -17.92 -0.21
N GLU A 32 -8.89 -18.49 -0.10
CA GLU A 32 -10.13 -17.73 0.05
C GLU A 32 -10.12 -16.89 1.33
N GLU A 33 -9.64 -17.46 2.44
CA GLU A 33 -9.51 -16.74 3.71
C GLU A 33 -8.56 -15.54 3.59
N LEU A 34 -7.42 -15.72 2.92
CA LEU A 34 -6.49 -14.62 2.66
C LEU A 34 -7.15 -13.52 1.81
N ARG A 35 -7.86 -13.90 0.75
CA ARG A 35 -8.56 -12.96 -0.13
C ARG A 35 -9.60 -12.15 0.65
N ASP A 36 -10.45 -12.82 1.41
CA ASP A 36 -11.53 -12.18 2.16
C ASP A 36 -10.99 -11.29 3.28
N HIS A 37 -9.87 -11.69 3.89
CA HIS A 37 -9.12 -10.86 4.83
C HIS A 37 -8.61 -9.57 4.16
N ILE A 38 -7.96 -9.66 3.00
CA ILE A 38 -7.47 -8.48 2.25
C ILE A 38 -8.62 -7.54 1.89
N LEU A 39 -9.74 -8.07 1.37
CA LEU A 39 -10.93 -7.27 1.03
C LEU A 39 -11.52 -6.56 2.26
N THR A 40 -11.54 -7.24 3.39
CA THR A 40 -12.02 -6.67 4.66
C THR A 40 -11.07 -5.62 5.20
N PHE A 41 -9.76 -5.83 5.07
CA PHE A 41 -8.76 -4.82 5.39
C PHE A 41 -8.93 -3.58 4.52
N ILE A 42 -9.09 -3.72 3.21
CA ILE A 42 -9.31 -2.59 2.27
C ILE A 42 -10.52 -1.76 2.71
N ARG A 43 -11.67 -2.41 2.99
CA ARG A 43 -12.89 -1.72 3.45
C ARG A 43 -12.66 -0.97 4.76
N THR A 44 -12.00 -1.61 5.73
CA THR A 44 -11.72 -1.01 7.04
C THR A 44 -10.74 0.14 6.92
N TYR A 45 -9.69 -0.03 6.12
CA TYR A 45 -8.67 0.98 5.87
C TYR A 45 -9.28 2.22 5.22
N ASN A 46 -10.09 2.04 4.17
CA ASN A 46 -10.76 3.14 3.49
C ASN A 46 -11.74 3.90 4.41
N ARG A 47 -12.40 3.20 5.33
CA ARG A 47 -13.32 3.84 6.28
C ARG A 47 -12.61 4.60 7.40
N ARG A 48 -11.49 4.06 7.92
CA ARG A 48 -10.85 4.56 9.15
C ARG A 48 -9.59 5.38 8.94
N TRP A 49 -8.86 5.13 7.86
CA TRP A 49 -7.52 5.66 7.64
C TRP A 49 -7.31 6.17 6.21
N ALA A 50 -8.38 6.36 5.43
CA ALA A 50 -8.26 7.05 4.15
C ALA A 50 -7.80 8.48 4.40
N HIS A 51 -6.59 8.78 3.92
CA HIS A 51 -6.06 10.13 3.90
C HIS A 51 -5.22 10.29 2.63
N PRO A 52 -5.14 11.51 2.07
CA PRO A 52 -4.21 11.78 0.99
C PRO A 52 -2.78 11.52 1.46
N TYR A 53 -1.98 10.85 0.65
CA TYR A 53 -0.55 10.71 0.92
C TYR A 53 0.14 12.05 0.63
N ARG A 54 0.91 12.56 1.60
CA ARG A 54 1.70 13.79 1.41
C ARG A 54 2.84 13.49 0.44
N TRP A 55 2.80 14.15 -0.71
CA TRP A 55 3.80 14.04 -1.75
C TRP A 55 4.95 15.02 -1.48
N THR A 56 6.17 14.52 -1.32
CA THR A 56 7.38 15.34 -1.16
C THR A 56 8.22 15.42 -2.42
N TYR A 57 7.87 14.71 -3.49
CA TYR A 57 8.64 14.73 -4.74
C TYR A 57 8.36 16.02 -5.53
N LYS A 58 9.28 16.97 -5.45
CA LYS A 58 9.18 18.28 -6.11
C LYS A 58 9.54 18.27 -7.61
N GLY A 59 9.77 17.11 -8.22
CA GLY A 59 10.05 16.99 -9.66
C GLY A 59 11.39 17.58 -10.11
N LEU A 60 12.25 18.01 -9.18
CA LEU A 60 13.57 18.52 -9.52
C LEU A 60 14.47 17.34 -9.89
N PRO A 61 15.04 17.30 -11.11
CA PRO A 61 16.13 16.38 -11.39
C PRO A 61 17.25 16.69 -10.39
N LEU A 62 17.85 15.64 -9.82
CA LEU A 62 19.13 15.78 -9.11
C LEU A 62 20.10 16.38 -10.12
N ALA A 63 20.45 17.65 -9.95
CA ALA A 63 21.53 18.27 -10.70
C ALA A 63 22.80 17.48 -10.36
N ALA A 64 23.41 16.89 -11.38
CA ALA A 64 24.68 16.20 -11.29
C ALA A 64 25.83 17.18 -11.01
#